data_AF-A0A8I1FXY9-F1
#
_entry.id   AF-A0A8I1FXY9-F1
#
_cell.length_a   1.000
_cell.length_b   1.000
_cell.length_c   1.000
_cell.angle_alpha   90.00
_cell.angle_beta   90.00
_cell.angle_gamma   90.00
#
_symmetry.space_group_name_H-M   'P 1'
#
loop_
_entity.id
_entity.type
_entity.pdbx_description
1 polymer ?
#
loop_
_entity_poly.entity_id
_entity_poly.type
_entity_poly.pdbx_seq_one_letter_code
_entity_poly.pdbx_strand_id
1 'polypeptide(L)'
;MSAKYPLLRSIAVDLVPSIPGQGSTDYKLNIAHQLLHAALGTVSPEVACQNRLPIVKLSTPFHSEFLQYNLFQAMERARKNFKMDQWQAMLIAEQAVTALRNARIGVGQVQILIDPQFKKAVKNKAFAALRQNLALDDSTELDPKTATLAIVSGKVPMPDLSWETRLSLAANSPFRHLGDIVYIAASAECYLWQFPPTDSTETAWATHDRCFRSQRHYSAEMGLGFTFITAPTTRENRAFIRGLDNQHQLYTPMIDCRREITEPDLTKVQWQLGNMHREAIRDSGHLHPSLTDLLPGGLASLLRIFGCNECNTLYAQDSHKNPGIPTSCKCHNSKPTPHAK
;
A
#
# COMPACT_ATOMS: atom_id res chain seq x y z
N MET A 1 -20.68 -15.12 -3.47
CA MET A 1 -19.83 -13.97 -3.85
C MET A 1 -18.99 -13.41 -2.69
N SER A 2 -19.38 -13.55 -1.41
CA SER A 2 -18.65 -12.99 -0.26
C SER A 2 -17.34 -13.72 0.15
N ALA A 3 -17.07 -14.93 -0.37
CA ALA A 3 -15.88 -15.70 0.00
C ALA A 3 -14.55 -15.05 -0.44
N LYS A 4 -14.56 -14.19 -1.47
CA LYS A 4 -13.34 -13.53 -2.00
C LYS A 4 -12.93 -12.27 -1.26
N TYR A 5 -13.81 -11.72 -0.41
CA TYR A 5 -13.49 -10.56 0.44
C TYR A 5 -13.92 -10.84 1.88
N PRO A 6 -13.21 -11.74 2.60
CA PRO A 6 -13.53 -12.07 3.99
C PRO A 6 -13.62 -10.83 4.88
N LEU A 7 -12.76 -9.84 4.62
CA LEU A 7 -12.72 -8.55 5.32
C LEU A 7 -14.05 -7.77 5.25
N LEU A 8 -14.75 -7.83 4.12
CA LEU A 8 -16.03 -7.12 3.95
C LEU A 8 -17.21 -7.93 4.46
N ARG A 9 -17.05 -9.25 4.67
CA ARG A 9 -18.16 -10.12 5.07
C ARG A 9 -18.68 -9.80 6.46
N SER A 10 -17.79 -9.59 7.44
CA SER A 10 -18.21 -9.21 8.80
C SER A 10 -18.96 -7.89 8.80
N ILE A 11 -18.41 -6.87 8.13
CA ILE A 11 -19.05 -5.55 8.00
C ILE A 11 -20.41 -5.66 7.30
N ALA A 12 -20.49 -6.45 6.23
CA ALA A 12 -21.74 -6.63 5.50
C ALA A 12 -22.81 -7.24 6.39
N VAL A 13 -22.47 -8.23 7.23
CA VAL A 13 -23.39 -8.83 8.21
C VAL A 13 -23.86 -7.79 9.22
N ASP A 14 -22.97 -6.97 9.75
CA ASP A 14 -23.30 -5.92 10.72
C ASP A 14 -24.21 -4.82 10.14
N LEU A 15 -24.15 -4.60 8.82
CA LEU A 15 -25.01 -3.65 8.12
C LEU A 15 -26.40 -4.21 7.79
N VAL A 16 -26.59 -5.53 7.74
CA VAL A 16 -27.89 -6.15 7.37
C VAL A 16 -29.08 -5.64 8.21
N PRO A 17 -28.98 -5.51 9.55
CA PRO A 17 -30.08 -4.99 10.37
C PRO A 17 -30.51 -3.58 9.98
N SER A 18 -29.57 -2.75 9.53
CA SER A 18 -29.83 -1.37 9.10
C SER A 18 -30.41 -1.26 7.69
N ILE A 19 -30.43 -2.36 6.92
CA ILE A 19 -30.95 -2.36 5.56
C ILE A 19 -32.49 -2.40 5.56
N PRO A 20 -33.16 -1.36 5.03
CA PRO A 20 -34.61 -1.25 5.04
C PRO A 20 -35.28 -2.24 4.08
N GLY A 21 -36.56 -2.53 4.33
CA GLY A 21 -37.40 -3.38 3.49
C GLY A 21 -37.43 -4.86 3.91
N GLN A 22 -38.38 -5.59 3.33
CA GLN A 22 -38.50 -7.04 3.48
C GLN A 22 -37.68 -7.77 2.42
N GLY A 23 -37.10 -8.90 2.79
CA GLY A 23 -36.25 -9.72 1.92
C GLY A 23 -35.48 -10.75 2.73
N SER A 24 -34.95 -11.77 2.05
CA SER A 24 -34.08 -12.75 2.71
C SER A 24 -32.78 -12.11 3.21
N THR A 25 -32.18 -12.69 4.24
CA THR A 25 -30.86 -12.28 4.75
C THR A 25 -29.82 -12.22 3.63
N ASP A 26 -29.83 -13.21 2.72
CA ASP A 26 -28.90 -13.27 1.59
C ASP A 26 -29.08 -12.10 0.61
N TYR A 27 -30.32 -11.70 0.36
CA TYR A 27 -30.61 -10.54 -0.48
C TYR A 27 -30.07 -9.26 0.15
N LYS A 28 -30.31 -9.05 1.46
CA LYS A 28 -29.77 -7.89 2.20
C LYS A 28 -28.25 -7.90 2.25
N LEU A 29 -27.63 -9.06 2.43
CA LEU A 29 -26.17 -9.21 2.43
C LEU A 29 -25.55 -8.82 1.09
N ASN A 30 -26.17 -9.23 -0.03
CA ASN A 30 -25.73 -8.82 -1.36
C ASN A 30 -25.80 -7.30 -1.53
N ILE A 31 -26.87 -6.66 -1.05
CA ILE A 31 -26.98 -5.19 -1.10
C ILE A 31 -25.91 -4.53 -0.21
N ALA A 32 -25.67 -5.05 1.00
CA ALA A 32 -24.62 -4.56 1.88
C ALA A 32 -23.25 -4.58 1.18
N HIS A 33 -22.93 -5.67 0.48
CA HIS A 33 -21.71 -5.75 -0.32
C HIS A 33 -21.68 -4.70 -1.45
N GLN A 34 -22.76 -4.54 -2.21
CA GLN A 34 -22.82 -3.51 -3.25
C GLN A 34 -22.60 -2.10 -2.69
N LEU A 35 -23.16 -1.81 -1.51
CA LEU A 35 -23.00 -0.55 -0.81
C LEU A 35 -21.55 -0.34 -0.35
N LEU A 36 -20.91 -1.35 0.26
CA LEU A 36 -19.51 -1.29 0.69
C LEU A 36 -18.56 -1.09 -0.50
N HIS A 37 -18.78 -1.78 -1.61
CA HIS A 37 -17.96 -1.62 -2.81
C HIS A 37 -18.12 -0.24 -3.47
N ALA A 38 -19.33 0.34 -3.43
CA ALA A 38 -19.58 1.72 -3.84
C ALA A 38 -18.84 2.70 -2.92
N ALA A 39 -18.94 2.53 -1.59
CA ALA A 39 -18.24 3.36 -0.61
C ALA A 39 -16.71 3.29 -0.75
N LEU A 40 -16.15 2.14 -1.11
CA LEU A 40 -14.71 1.98 -1.37
C LEU A 40 -14.24 2.59 -2.71
N GLY A 41 -15.15 2.91 -3.64
CA GLY A 41 -14.79 3.31 -5.01
C GLY A 41 -14.30 2.15 -5.88
N THR A 42 -14.70 0.91 -5.56
CA THR A 42 -14.37 -0.29 -6.37
C THR A 42 -15.48 -0.67 -7.36
N VAL A 43 -16.49 0.19 -7.49
CA VAL A 43 -17.67 0.07 -8.37
C VAL A 43 -18.66 -1.02 -7.93
N SER A 44 -18.23 -2.28 -7.90
CA SER A 44 -19.06 -3.42 -7.50
C SER A 44 -18.19 -4.62 -7.06
N PRO A 45 -18.76 -5.58 -6.31
CA PRO A 45 -18.09 -6.84 -5.95
C PRO A 45 -17.55 -7.61 -7.15
N GLU A 46 -18.30 -7.66 -8.25
CA GLU A 46 -17.97 -8.41 -9.47
C GLU A 46 -16.76 -7.80 -10.17
N VAL A 47 -16.76 -6.46 -10.32
CA VAL A 47 -15.65 -5.72 -10.94
C VAL A 47 -14.39 -5.84 -10.08
N ALA A 48 -14.51 -5.66 -8.77
CA ALA A 48 -13.40 -5.81 -7.84
C ALA A 48 -12.80 -7.22 -7.93
N CYS A 49 -13.65 -8.25 -7.91
CA CYS A 49 -13.24 -9.64 -7.99
C CYS A 49 -12.58 -9.99 -9.33
N GLN A 50 -13.18 -9.56 -10.45
CA GLN A 50 -12.66 -9.81 -11.79
C GLN A 50 -11.26 -9.21 -11.97
N ASN A 51 -11.06 -8.00 -11.45
CA ASN A 51 -9.81 -7.27 -11.54
C ASN A 51 -8.85 -7.56 -10.39
N ARG A 52 -9.24 -8.41 -9.43
CA ARG A 52 -8.47 -8.73 -8.22
C ARG A 52 -8.00 -7.48 -7.47
N LEU A 53 -8.87 -6.48 -7.33
CA LEU A 53 -8.52 -5.25 -6.64
C LEU A 53 -8.18 -5.55 -5.17
N PRO A 54 -7.05 -5.02 -4.65
CA PRO A 54 -6.62 -5.27 -3.29
C PRO A 54 -7.51 -4.50 -2.32
N ILE A 55 -8.38 -5.21 -1.61
CA ILE A 55 -9.11 -4.66 -0.47
C ILE A 55 -8.35 -5.09 0.77
N VAL A 56 -7.87 -4.11 1.52
CA VAL A 56 -6.88 -4.31 2.57
C VAL A 56 -7.37 -3.71 3.88
N LYS A 57 -6.85 -4.23 5.00
CA LYS A 57 -7.05 -3.70 6.33
C LYS A 57 -5.76 -3.02 6.77
N LEU A 58 -5.84 -1.76 7.19
CA LEU A 58 -4.66 -1.00 7.61
C LEU A 58 -4.41 -1.15 9.11
N SER A 59 -3.13 -1.30 9.48
CA SER A 59 -2.67 -1.32 10.87
C SER A 59 -2.69 0.06 11.52
N THR A 60 -2.55 0.12 12.84
CA THR A 60 -2.23 1.36 13.56
C THR A 60 -0.71 1.59 13.52
N PRO A 61 -0.19 2.82 13.45
CA PRO A 61 -0.86 4.11 13.61
C PRO A 61 -1.37 4.72 12.29
N PHE A 62 -1.50 3.95 11.19
CA PHE A 62 -2.08 4.48 9.96
C PHE A 62 -3.52 4.87 10.22
N HIS A 63 -3.72 6.17 10.44
CA HIS A 63 -4.99 6.70 10.85
C HIS A 63 -6.01 6.49 9.71
N SER A 64 -7.22 6.06 10.06
CA SER A 64 -8.33 5.89 9.12
C SER A 64 -8.68 7.16 8.33
N GLU A 65 -8.15 8.31 8.74
CA GLU A 65 -8.26 9.59 8.04
C GLU A 65 -7.50 9.63 6.71
N PHE A 66 -6.53 8.73 6.47
CA PHE A 66 -5.83 8.57 5.19
C PHE A 66 -6.60 7.69 4.19
N LEU A 67 -7.71 7.09 4.62
CA LEU A 67 -8.62 6.39 3.73
C LEU A 67 -9.64 7.38 3.15
N GLN A 68 -9.83 7.31 1.83
CA GLN A 68 -10.78 8.15 1.13
C GLN A 68 -11.94 7.30 0.58
N TYR A 69 -13.15 7.61 1.05
CA TYR A 69 -14.38 6.90 0.70
C TYR A 69 -15.28 7.73 -0.20
N ASN A 70 -16.15 7.07 -0.94
CA ASN A 70 -17.14 7.69 -1.83
C ASN A 70 -18.52 7.73 -1.19
N LEU A 71 -18.81 8.77 -0.42
CA LEU A 71 -20.13 8.93 0.18
C LEU A 71 -21.21 9.08 -0.90
N PHE A 72 -20.96 9.92 -1.92
CA PHE A 72 -21.93 10.21 -2.97
C PHE A 72 -22.37 8.97 -3.75
N GLN A 73 -21.43 8.11 -4.17
CA GLN A 73 -21.79 6.87 -4.85
C GLN A 73 -22.46 5.85 -3.95
N ALA A 74 -22.07 5.78 -2.67
CA ALA A 74 -22.76 4.95 -1.71
C ALA A 74 -24.22 5.42 -1.53
N MET A 75 -24.45 6.74 -1.49
CA MET A 75 -25.79 7.33 -1.46
C MET A 75 -26.59 6.98 -2.72
N GLU A 76 -26.03 7.21 -3.91
CA GLU A 76 -26.70 6.89 -5.17
C GLU A 76 -27.02 5.39 -5.30
N ARG A 77 -26.14 4.53 -4.78
CA ARG A 77 -26.39 3.09 -4.70
C ARG A 77 -27.53 2.77 -3.74
N ALA A 78 -27.55 3.39 -2.56
CA ALA A 78 -28.62 3.22 -1.59
C ALA A 78 -29.97 3.68 -2.15
N ARG A 79 -30.04 4.87 -2.77
CA ARG A 79 -31.25 5.39 -3.43
C ARG A 79 -31.79 4.41 -4.46
N LYS A 80 -30.94 3.90 -5.35
CA LYS A 80 -31.34 2.98 -6.42
C LYS A 80 -31.82 1.64 -5.87
N ASN A 81 -31.11 1.08 -4.89
CA ASN A 81 -31.43 -0.24 -4.35
C ASN A 81 -32.66 -0.23 -3.44
N PHE A 82 -32.87 0.84 -2.68
CA PHE A 82 -33.92 0.90 -1.66
C PHE A 82 -35.10 1.81 -2.01
N LYS A 83 -35.04 2.51 -3.15
CA LYS A 83 -36.07 3.47 -3.59
C LYS A 83 -36.41 4.51 -2.52
N MET A 84 -35.38 4.98 -1.82
CA MET A 84 -35.48 5.91 -0.69
C MET A 84 -35.17 7.35 -1.11
N ASP A 85 -35.59 8.30 -0.27
CA ASP A 85 -35.21 9.69 -0.43
C ASP A 85 -33.71 9.94 -0.18
N GLN A 86 -33.26 11.16 -0.47
CA GLN A 86 -31.85 11.54 -0.37
C GLN A 86 -31.32 11.50 1.07
N TRP A 87 -32.13 11.86 2.07
CA TRP A 87 -31.71 11.89 3.47
C TRP A 87 -31.54 10.48 4.03
N GLN A 88 -32.49 9.59 3.74
CA GLN A 88 -32.40 8.18 4.13
C GLN A 88 -31.20 7.49 3.48
N ALA A 89 -30.93 7.78 2.20
CA ALA A 89 -29.77 7.25 1.51
C ALA A 89 -28.45 7.74 2.07
N MET A 90 -28.39 9.02 2.47
CA MET A 90 -27.23 9.59 3.16
C MET A 90 -26.93 8.85 4.46
N LEU A 91 -27.94 8.59 5.29
CA LEU A 91 -27.76 7.87 6.56
C LEU A 91 -27.20 6.46 6.36
N ILE A 92 -27.74 5.71 5.40
CA ILE A 92 -27.26 4.35 5.10
C ILE A 92 -25.83 4.37 4.52
N ALA A 93 -25.53 5.33 3.64
CA ALA A 93 -24.20 5.49 3.08
C ALA A 93 -23.16 5.86 4.15
N GLU A 94 -23.48 6.79 5.04
CA GLU A 94 -22.62 7.18 6.17
C GLU A 94 -22.36 6.02 7.13
N GLN A 95 -23.37 5.18 7.40
CA GLN A 95 -23.18 3.96 8.21
C GLN A 95 -22.17 3.01 7.56
N ALA A 96 -22.27 2.77 6.25
CA ALA A 96 -21.33 1.92 5.55
C ALA A 96 -19.90 2.49 5.54
N VAL A 97 -19.76 3.79 5.27
CA VAL A 97 -18.47 4.49 5.31
C VAL A 97 -17.87 4.46 6.73
N THR A 98 -18.68 4.68 7.75
CA THR A 98 -18.25 4.65 9.16
C THR A 98 -17.81 3.25 9.57
N ALA A 99 -18.54 2.21 9.15
CA ALA A 99 -18.17 0.83 9.44
C ALA A 99 -16.83 0.46 8.78
N LEU A 100 -16.62 0.83 7.51
CA LEU A 100 -15.33 0.66 6.82
C LEU A 100 -14.20 1.42 7.52
N ARG A 101 -14.45 2.67 7.91
CA ARG A 101 -13.48 3.53 8.61
C ARG A 101 -13.07 2.94 9.95
N ASN A 102 -14.02 2.50 10.76
CA ASN A 102 -13.77 1.87 12.06
C ASN A 102 -13.01 0.54 11.91
N ALA A 103 -13.34 -0.23 10.87
CA ALA A 103 -12.63 -1.46 10.55
C ALA A 103 -11.26 -1.23 9.87
N ARG A 104 -10.97 0.03 9.48
CA ARG A 104 -9.76 0.46 8.73
C ARG A 104 -9.59 -0.29 7.41
N ILE A 105 -10.70 -0.54 6.72
CA ILE A 105 -10.68 -1.26 5.43
C ILE A 105 -10.74 -0.26 4.27
N GLY A 106 -9.79 -0.41 3.35
CA GLY A 106 -9.64 0.44 2.18
C GLY A 106 -9.21 -0.34 0.96
N VAL A 107 -8.89 0.41 -0.10
CA VAL A 107 -8.29 -0.13 -1.32
C VAL A 107 -6.79 0.09 -1.27
N GLY A 108 -5.98 -0.94 -1.57
CA GLY A 108 -4.53 -0.87 -1.64
C GLY A 108 -4.04 -0.10 -2.88
N GLN A 109 -4.22 1.21 -2.89
CA GLN A 109 -3.98 2.06 -4.06
C GLN A 109 -2.51 2.03 -4.51
N VAL A 110 -1.56 2.01 -3.57
CA VAL A 110 -0.13 1.87 -3.87
C VAL A 110 0.15 0.56 -4.59
N GLN A 111 -0.45 -0.54 -4.14
CA GLN A 111 -0.33 -1.82 -4.82
C GLN A 111 -0.90 -1.76 -6.23
N ILE A 112 -2.10 -1.19 -6.43
CA ILE A 112 -2.67 -1.01 -7.78
C ILE A 112 -1.72 -0.18 -8.67
N LEU A 113 -1.13 0.89 -8.13
CA LEU A 113 -0.24 1.78 -8.88
C LEU A 113 1.07 1.10 -9.28
N ILE A 114 1.72 0.40 -8.36
CA ILE A 114 3.10 -0.08 -8.49
C ILE A 114 3.18 -1.52 -9.02
N ASP A 115 2.26 -2.40 -8.60
CA ASP A 115 2.36 -3.83 -8.91
C ASP A 115 2.21 -4.06 -10.44
N PRO A 116 3.18 -4.72 -11.10
CA PRO A 116 3.13 -4.98 -12.53
C PRO A 116 2.06 -6.01 -12.92
N GLN A 117 1.51 -6.77 -11.97
CA GLN A 117 0.41 -7.71 -12.24
C GLN A 117 -0.87 -7.01 -12.67
N PHE A 118 -1.08 -5.76 -12.24
CA PHE A 118 -2.20 -4.95 -12.72
C PHE A 118 -1.87 -4.36 -14.09
N LYS A 119 -2.62 -4.77 -15.12
CA LYS A 119 -2.48 -4.21 -16.47
C LYS A 119 -2.92 -2.74 -16.50
N LYS A 120 -2.36 -1.94 -17.42
CA LYS A 120 -2.68 -0.51 -17.59
C LYS A 120 -4.18 -0.22 -17.65
N ALA A 121 -4.95 -1.03 -18.39
CA ALA A 121 -6.40 -0.88 -18.48
C ALA A 121 -7.11 -1.06 -17.12
N VAL A 122 -6.63 -2.00 -16.29
CA VAL A 122 -7.17 -2.23 -14.94
C VAL A 122 -6.80 -1.07 -14.02
N LYS A 123 -5.55 -0.60 -14.04
CA LYS A 123 -5.11 0.57 -13.27
C LYS A 123 -5.96 1.80 -13.61
N ASN A 124 -6.12 2.10 -14.91
CA ASN A 124 -6.92 3.23 -15.37
C ASN A 124 -8.38 3.14 -14.90
N LYS A 125 -9.01 1.96 -15.03
CA LYS A 125 -10.39 1.76 -14.58
C LYS A 125 -10.53 1.90 -13.07
N ALA A 126 -9.60 1.32 -12.30
CA ALA A 126 -9.60 1.41 -10.85
C ALA A 126 -9.43 2.85 -10.38
N PHE A 127 -8.44 3.58 -10.91
CA PHE A 127 -8.22 4.97 -10.54
C PHE A 127 -9.31 5.91 -11.05
N ALA A 128 -9.93 5.65 -12.20
CA ALA A 128 -11.10 6.41 -12.63
C ALA A 128 -12.26 6.27 -11.62
N ALA A 129 -12.49 5.08 -11.09
CA ALA A 129 -13.50 4.84 -10.06
C ALA A 129 -13.11 5.48 -8.71
N LEU A 130 -11.86 5.31 -8.27
CA LEU A 130 -11.38 5.90 -7.02
C LEU A 130 -11.36 7.43 -7.06
N ARG A 131 -11.09 8.05 -8.22
CA ARG A 131 -11.17 9.52 -8.38
C ARG A 131 -12.58 10.04 -8.18
N GLN A 132 -13.62 9.24 -8.38
CA GLN A 132 -14.99 9.65 -8.03
C GLN A 132 -15.15 9.87 -6.52
N ASN A 133 -14.25 9.37 -5.68
CA ASN A 133 -14.24 9.66 -4.24
C ASN A 133 -13.85 11.11 -3.95
N LEU A 134 -13.30 11.83 -4.93
CA LEU A 134 -12.99 13.26 -4.84
C LEU A 134 -14.18 14.12 -5.28
N ALA A 135 -15.12 13.58 -6.05
CA ALA A 135 -16.25 14.36 -6.56
C ALA A 135 -17.35 14.45 -5.50
N LEU A 136 -17.69 15.68 -5.08
CA LEU A 136 -18.93 15.93 -4.33
C LEU A 136 -20.12 16.02 -5.29
N ASP A 137 -19.91 16.67 -6.43
CA ASP A 137 -20.80 16.78 -7.59
C ASP A 137 -19.95 17.00 -8.87
N ASP A 138 -20.59 17.22 -10.04
CA ASP A 138 -19.90 17.44 -11.32
C ASP A 138 -19.07 18.74 -11.39
N SER A 139 -19.13 19.60 -10.37
CA SER A 139 -18.52 20.94 -10.38
C SER A 139 -17.42 21.16 -9.33
N THR A 140 -17.36 20.32 -8.29
CA THR A 140 -16.44 20.49 -7.16
C THR A 140 -15.65 19.22 -6.84
N GLU A 141 -14.32 19.28 -7.01
CA GLU A 141 -13.37 18.21 -6.65
C GLU A 141 -12.70 18.52 -5.30
N LEU A 142 -12.80 17.58 -4.36
CA LEU A 142 -12.08 17.58 -3.09
C LEU A 142 -10.60 17.36 -3.29
N ASP A 143 -9.80 17.85 -2.34
CA ASP A 143 -8.38 17.56 -2.34
C ASP A 143 -8.10 16.09 -2.00
N PRO A 144 -7.17 15.45 -2.72
CA PRO A 144 -6.82 14.05 -2.48
C PRO A 144 -6.12 13.88 -1.14
N LYS A 145 -6.56 12.86 -0.39
CA LYS A 145 -5.94 12.46 0.88
C LYS A 145 -4.80 11.45 0.71
N THR A 146 -4.66 10.88 -0.48
CA THR A 146 -3.65 9.88 -0.82
C THR A 146 -2.73 10.41 -1.91
N ALA A 147 -1.45 10.03 -1.84
CA ALA A 147 -0.45 10.36 -2.86
C ALA A 147 -0.85 9.77 -4.21
N THR A 148 -1.35 8.54 -4.22
CA THR A 148 -1.81 7.87 -5.45
C THR A 148 -2.94 8.63 -6.15
N LEU A 149 -3.94 9.14 -5.42
CA LEU A 149 -4.99 9.99 -6.00
C LEU A 149 -4.44 11.33 -6.46
N ALA A 150 -3.52 11.92 -5.72
CA ALA A 150 -2.87 13.16 -6.11
C ALA A 150 -2.07 13.01 -7.42
N ILE A 151 -1.40 11.87 -7.61
CA ILE A 151 -0.70 11.53 -8.86
C ILE A 151 -1.71 11.42 -10.01
N VAL A 152 -2.77 10.61 -9.86
CA VAL A 152 -3.71 10.36 -10.97
C VAL A 152 -4.64 11.55 -11.28
N SER A 153 -4.79 12.48 -10.33
CA SER A 153 -5.47 13.77 -10.53
C SER A 153 -4.51 14.89 -10.99
N GLY A 154 -3.23 14.59 -11.25
CA GLY A 154 -2.25 15.58 -11.73
C GLY A 154 -1.92 16.69 -10.73
N LYS A 155 -2.15 16.44 -9.44
CA LYS A 155 -1.79 17.37 -8.36
C LYS A 155 -0.32 17.22 -7.95
N VAL A 156 0.30 16.07 -8.19
CA VAL A 156 1.75 15.81 -8.05
C VAL A 156 2.23 14.96 -9.23
N PRO A 157 3.53 14.97 -9.61
CA PRO A 157 4.01 14.16 -10.73
C PRO A 157 3.98 12.67 -10.41
N MET A 158 3.95 11.83 -11.45
CA MET A 158 4.19 10.39 -11.29
C MET A 158 5.69 10.15 -11.00
N PRO A 159 6.05 9.43 -9.91
CA PRO A 159 7.44 9.01 -9.70
C PRO A 159 7.87 7.98 -10.74
N ASP A 160 9.18 7.86 -10.98
CA ASP A 160 9.70 6.69 -11.68
C ASP A 160 9.61 5.45 -10.76
N LEU A 161 8.76 4.50 -11.17
CA LEU A 161 8.46 3.28 -10.43
C LEU A 161 9.26 2.07 -10.93
N SER A 162 10.25 2.27 -11.81
CA SER A 162 11.17 1.21 -12.22
C SER A 162 11.87 0.59 -11.01
N TRP A 163 12.18 -0.71 -11.07
CA TRP A 163 12.89 -1.38 -9.98
C TRP A 163 14.29 -0.81 -9.75
N GLU A 164 14.98 -0.42 -10.83
CA GLU A 164 16.29 0.22 -10.74
C GLU A 164 16.22 1.51 -9.93
N THR A 165 15.26 2.39 -10.22
CA THR A 165 15.09 3.64 -9.48
C THR A 165 14.66 3.39 -8.03
N ARG A 166 13.70 2.49 -7.80
CA ARG A 166 13.25 2.14 -6.44
C ARG A 166 14.36 1.58 -5.55
N LEU A 167 15.18 0.68 -6.08
CA LEU A 167 16.35 0.15 -5.34
C LEU A 167 17.45 1.21 -5.19
N SER A 168 17.66 2.06 -6.19
CA SER A 168 18.65 3.14 -6.13
C SER A 168 18.28 4.19 -5.08
N LEU A 169 17.00 4.52 -4.92
CA LEU A 169 16.53 5.41 -3.86
C LEU A 169 16.85 4.82 -2.48
N ALA A 170 16.57 3.53 -2.26
CA ALA A 170 16.89 2.86 -1.01
C ALA A 170 18.41 2.77 -0.75
N ALA A 171 19.19 2.43 -1.79
CA ALA A 171 20.65 2.29 -1.69
C ALA A 171 21.36 3.62 -1.41
N ASN A 172 20.83 4.73 -1.93
CA ASN A 172 21.39 6.06 -1.72
C ASN A 172 20.69 6.82 -0.58
N SER A 173 20.14 6.09 0.39
CA SER A 173 19.49 6.69 1.56
C SER A 173 20.42 7.68 2.27
N PRO A 174 20.03 8.96 2.41
CA PRO A 174 20.79 9.93 3.21
C PRO A 174 20.72 9.60 4.71
N PHE A 175 19.77 8.76 5.12
CA PHE A 175 19.54 8.37 6.51
C PHE A 175 20.33 7.13 6.89
N ARG A 176 21.64 7.09 6.59
CA ARG A 176 22.49 5.91 6.88
C ARG A 176 22.49 5.50 8.35
N HIS A 177 22.24 6.44 9.26
CA HIS A 177 22.09 6.17 10.70
C HIS A 177 20.86 5.30 11.04
N LEU A 178 19.85 5.25 10.17
CA LEU A 178 18.69 4.36 10.29
C LEU A 178 18.95 2.96 9.71
N GLY A 179 20.12 2.75 9.08
CA GLY A 179 20.54 1.50 8.46
C GLY A 179 21.02 1.73 7.03
N ASP A 180 22.31 1.49 6.78
CA ASP A 180 22.87 1.44 5.43
C ASP A 180 22.50 0.09 4.82
N ILE A 181 21.39 0.06 4.05
CA ILE A 181 20.83 -1.18 3.53
C ILE A 181 21.78 -1.89 2.56
N VAL A 182 22.66 -1.16 1.86
CA VAL A 182 23.68 -1.74 0.99
C VAL A 182 24.68 -2.51 1.83
N TYR A 183 25.20 -1.89 2.89
CA TYR A 183 26.11 -2.55 3.82
C TYR A 183 25.46 -3.76 4.50
N ILE A 184 24.21 -3.63 4.94
CA ILE A 184 23.45 -4.71 5.58
C ILE A 184 23.28 -5.90 4.62
N ALA A 185 22.84 -5.64 3.38
CA ALA A 185 22.66 -6.69 2.38
C ALA A 185 23.99 -7.29 1.87
N ALA A 186 25.12 -6.60 2.09
CA ALA A 186 26.46 -7.13 1.81
C ALA A 186 27.01 -8.00 2.96
N SER A 187 26.60 -7.73 4.20
CA SER A 187 27.16 -8.37 5.41
C SER A 187 26.27 -9.45 6.02
N ALA A 188 24.98 -9.45 5.73
CA ALA A 188 24.01 -10.41 6.23
C ALA A 188 23.02 -10.83 5.13
N GLU A 189 22.38 -11.98 5.30
CA GLU A 189 21.29 -12.37 4.40
C GLU A 189 20.13 -11.39 4.53
N CYS A 190 19.70 -10.88 3.39
CA CYS A 190 18.65 -9.87 3.27
C CYS A 190 17.70 -10.28 2.14
N TYR A 191 16.41 -10.04 2.33
CA TYR A 191 15.37 -10.44 1.40
C TYR A 191 14.43 -9.28 1.10
N LEU A 192 13.87 -9.27 -0.10
CA LEU A 192 12.86 -8.32 -0.55
C LEU A 192 11.47 -8.92 -0.35
N TRP A 193 10.71 -8.31 0.55
CA TRP A 193 9.31 -8.63 0.76
C TRP A 193 8.44 -7.61 0.01
N GLN A 194 7.90 -8.03 -1.13
CA GLN A 194 6.98 -7.21 -1.92
C GLN A 194 5.56 -7.30 -1.37
N PHE A 195 4.91 -6.15 -1.26
CA PHE A 195 3.54 -5.97 -0.75
C PHE A 195 3.27 -6.83 0.50
N PRO A 196 4.05 -6.64 1.59
CA PRO A 196 3.82 -7.36 2.83
C PRO A 196 2.43 -7.02 3.41
N PRO A 197 1.91 -7.83 4.36
CA PRO A 197 0.61 -7.57 4.98
C PRO A 197 0.50 -6.15 5.52
N THR A 198 -0.67 -5.54 5.36
CA THR A 198 -0.90 -4.13 5.72
C THR A 198 -1.61 -3.96 7.06
N ASP A 199 -2.03 -5.07 7.67
CA ASP A 199 -2.69 -5.14 8.96
C ASP A 199 -1.71 -5.29 10.14
N SER A 200 -0.40 -5.39 9.87
CA SER A 200 0.68 -5.27 10.85
C SER A 200 1.38 -3.91 10.78
N THR A 201 1.78 -3.36 11.93
CA THR A 201 2.43 -2.05 12.02
C THR A 201 3.81 -2.03 11.34
N GLU A 202 4.55 -3.12 11.50
CA GLU A 202 5.94 -3.30 11.08
C GLU A 202 6.09 -3.27 9.55
N THR A 203 5.04 -3.67 8.83
CA THR A 203 5.05 -3.88 7.37
C THR A 203 4.19 -2.89 6.59
N ALA A 204 3.20 -2.26 7.24
CA ALA A 204 2.24 -1.40 6.56
C ALA A 204 2.85 -0.14 5.91
N TRP A 205 4.04 0.31 6.35
CA TRP A 205 4.78 1.39 5.73
C TRP A 205 5.09 1.15 4.24
N ALA A 206 5.17 -0.11 3.81
CA ALA A 206 5.46 -0.48 2.43
C ALA A 206 4.37 0.02 1.46
N THR A 207 3.16 0.22 1.96
CA THR A 207 2.00 0.72 1.20
C THR A 207 1.44 2.02 1.80
N HIS A 208 2.25 2.77 2.55
CA HIS A 208 1.88 4.11 3.03
C HIS A 208 1.44 4.98 1.86
N ASP A 209 0.39 5.78 2.05
CA ASP A 209 -0.21 6.55 0.96
C ASP A 209 -0.91 7.78 1.50
N ARG A 210 -0.27 8.93 1.40
CA ARG A 210 -0.67 10.13 2.14
C ARG A 210 -0.46 11.37 1.30
N CYS A 211 -1.42 12.28 1.30
CA CYS A 211 -1.30 13.59 0.68
C CYS A 211 -1.97 14.67 1.53
N PHE A 212 -1.30 15.81 1.67
CA PHE A 212 -1.83 17.01 2.29
C PHE A 212 -1.74 18.17 1.34
N ARG A 213 -2.80 18.97 1.33
CA ARG A 213 -2.77 20.30 0.77
C ARG A 213 -2.71 21.32 1.91
N SER A 214 -1.64 22.10 1.92
CA SER A 214 -1.56 23.35 2.68
C SER A 214 -1.97 24.53 1.80
N GLN A 215 -2.01 25.76 2.34
CA GLN A 215 -2.30 26.96 1.54
C GLN A 215 -1.31 27.18 0.37
N ARG A 216 -0.08 26.66 0.47
CA ARG A 216 1.00 26.93 -0.49
C ARG A 216 1.52 25.69 -1.21
N HIS A 217 1.33 24.50 -0.64
CA HIS A 217 1.96 23.28 -1.15
C HIS A 217 1.02 22.08 -1.12
N TYR A 218 1.21 21.18 -2.08
CA TYR A 218 0.92 19.77 -1.90
C TYR A 218 2.15 19.06 -1.31
N SER A 219 1.92 18.17 -0.35
CA SER A 219 2.94 17.31 0.23
C SER A 219 2.42 15.89 0.21
N ALA A 220 3.10 15.01 -0.51
CA ALA A 220 2.68 13.63 -0.70
C ALA A 220 3.78 12.66 -0.26
N GLU A 221 3.39 11.59 0.40
CA GLU A 221 4.26 10.52 0.91
C GLU A 221 3.70 9.18 0.43
N MET A 222 4.57 8.30 -0.05
CA MET A 222 4.16 7.00 -0.56
C MET A 222 5.22 5.93 -0.27
N GLY A 223 4.78 4.75 0.18
CA GLY A 223 5.61 3.56 0.25
C GLY A 223 5.94 3.02 -1.14
N LEU A 224 7.09 2.36 -1.30
CA LEU A 224 7.53 1.83 -2.60
C LEU A 224 6.99 0.42 -2.94
N GLY A 225 6.08 -0.11 -2.11
CA GLY A 225 5.47 -1.42 -2.28
C GLY A 225 6.33 -2.59 -1.79
N PHE A 226 7.41 -2.34 -1.05
CA PHE A 226 8.26 -3.39 -0.52
C PHE A 226 8.96 -3.00 0.78
N THR A 227 9.47 -4.02 1.46
CA THR A 227 10.31 -3.93 2.65
C THR A 227 11.52 -4.86 2.47
N PHE A 228 12.69 -4.44 2.94
CA PHE A 228 13.81 -5.37 3.15
C PHE A 228 13.68 -6.03 4.52
N ILE A 229 13.91 -7.33 4.58
CA ILE A 229 13.91 -8.08 5.84
C ILE A 229 15.22 -8.88 5.97
N THR A 230 15.86 -8.77 7.12
CA THR A 230 17.10 -9.52 7.39
C THR A 230 16.81 -10.94 7.86
N ALA A 231 17.79 -11.82 7.68
CA ALA A 231 17.87 -13.05 8.47
C ALA A 231 17.80 -12.74 9.98
N PRO A 232 17.29 -13.70 10.79
CA PRO A 232 17.10 -13.47 12.21
C PRO A 232 18.44 -13.27 12.90
N THR A 233 18.47 -12.30 13.80
CA THR A 233 19.52 -12.20 14.81
C THR A 233 19.00 -12.78 16.11
N THR A 234 19.76 -13.70 16.70
CA THR A 234 19.40 -14.30 17.98
C THR A 234 19.70 -13.31 19.08
N ARG A 235 18.68 -12.95 19.87
CA ARG A 235 18.79 -11.98 20.96
C ARG A 235 18.36 -12.60 22.28
N GLU A 236 19.07 -12.28 23.36
CA GLU A 236 18.63 -12.65 24.70
C GLU A 236 17.33 -11.92 25.05
N ASN A 237 16.27 -12.67 25.31
CA ASN A 237 14.99 -12.10 25.74
C ASN A 237 15.03 -11.86 27.25
N ARG A 238 15.31 -10.62 27.67
CA ARG A 238 15.38 -10.24 29.10
C ARG A 238 14.05 -10.43 29.86
N ALA A 239 12.93 -10.59 29.16
CA ALA A 239 11.62 -10.85 29.78
C ALA A 239 11.38 -12.35 30.08
N PHE A 240 12.16 -13.26 29.50
CA PHE A 240 12.07 -14.70 29.75
C PHE A 240 13.37 -15.22 30.38
N ILE A 241 13.24 -15.93 31.50
CA ILE A 241 14.38 -16.39 32.32
C ILE A 241 15.35 -17.31 31.54
N ARG A 242 14.95 -17.90 30.39
CA ARG A 242 15.82 -18.69 29.48
C ARG A 242 15.27 -18.76 28.04
N GLY A 243 15.14 -17.63 27.34
CA GLY A 243 14.68 -17.63 25.95
C GLY A 243 15.59 -16.82 25.03
N LEU A 244 16.18 -17.48 24.02
CA LEU A 244 16.72 -16.79 22.86
C LEU A 244 15.55 -16.48 21.93
N ASP A 245 15.47 -15.24 21.45
CA ASP A 245 14.43 -14.77 20.54
C ASP A 245 15.05 -14.42 19.19
N ASN A 246 14.41 -14.88 18.12
CA ASN A 246 14.81 -14.51 16.77
C ASN A 246 14.17 -13.17 16.43
N GLN A 247 15.01 -12.19 16.13
CA GLN A 247 14.57 -10.86 15.74
C GLN A 247 14.97 -10.59 14.28
N HIS A 248 13.98 -10.29 13.46
CA HIS A 248 14.14 -9.84 12.07
C HIS A 248 14.08 -8.32 12.02
N GLN A 249 15.03 -7.68 11.34
CA GLN A 249 14.98 -6.23 11.10
C GLN A 249 14.30 -5.96 9.77
N LEU A 250 13.42 -4.95 9.74
CA LEU A 250 12.70 -4.50 8.57
C LEU A 250 13.18 -3.09 8.20
N TYR A 251 13.45 -2.86 6.92
CA TYR A 251 13.81 -1.56 6.37
C TYR A 251 12.89 -1.23 5.21
N THR A 252 12.04 -0.22 5.38
CA THR A 252 10.96 0.09 4.46
C THR A 252 11.16 1.48 3.88
N PRO A 253 11.55 1.59 2.60
CA PRO A 253 11.77 2.88 1.97
C PRO A 253 10.44 3.55 1.65
N MET A 254 10.38 4.85 1.92
CA MET A 254 9.28 5.72 1.54
C MET A 254 9.80 6.92 0.78
N ILE A 255 9.03 7.31 -0.23
CA ILE A 255 9.29 8.50 -1.00
C ILE A 255 8.35 9.62 -0.61
N ASP A 256 8.85 10.84 -0.71
CA ASP A 256 8.06 12.04 -0.52
C ASP A 256 8.25 12.99 -1.70
N CYS A 257 7.26 13.85 -1.91
CA CYS A 257 7.39 15.00 -2.77
C CYS A 257 6.68 16.20 -2.16
N ARG A 258 7.22 17.38 -2.46
CA ARG A 258 6.62 18.66 -2.09
C ARG A 258 6.54 19.53 -3.33
N ARG A 259 5.31 19.93 -3.67
CA ARG A 259 5.02 20.79 -4.82
C ARG A 259 4.39 22.09 -4.34
N GLU A 260 4.90 23.23 -4.79
CA GLU A 260 4.18 24.50 -4.67
C GLU A 260 2.92 24.51 -5.54
N ILE A 261 1.79 24.95 -4.99
CA ILE A 261 0.50 24.99 -5.72
C ILE A 261 0.60 25.88 -6.95
N THR A 262 1.42 26.93 -6.87
CA THR A 262 1.68 27.90 -7.94
C THR A 262 2.63 27.39 -9.01
N GLU A 263 3.29 26.24 -8.84
CA GLU A 263 4.16 25.67 -9.88
C GLU A 263 3.30 24.92 -10.92
N PRO A 264 3.12 25.46 -12.13
CA PRO A 264 2.36 24.78 -13.18
C PRO A 264 3.13 23.60 -13.79
N ASP A 265 4.46 23.61 -13.76
CA ASP A 265 5.30 22.60 -14.40
C ASP A 265 5.68 21.49 -13.42
N LEU A 266 4.94 20.37 -13.51
CA LEU A 266 5.19 19.18 -12.69
C LEU A 266 6.56 18.53 -12.94
N THR A 267 7.23 18.82 -14.06
CA THR A 267 8.52 18.18 -14.38
C THR A 267 9.66 18.69 -13.49
N LYS A 268 9.49 19.84 -12.85
CA LYS A 268 10.44 20.40 -11.87
C LYS A 268 10.28 19.81 -10.48
N VAL A 269 9.17 19.13 -10.21
CA VAL A 269 8.91 18.49 -8.92
C VAL A 269 9.49 17.10 -8.97
N GLN A 270 10.34 16.78 -8.01
CA GLN A 270 10.96 15.46 -7.90
C GLN A 270 10.44 14.71 -6.68
N TRP A 271 10.35 13.39 -6.84
CA TRP A 271 10.21 12.47 -5.72
C TRP A 271 11.60 12.08 -5.24
N GLN A 272 11.78 12.04 -3.93
CA GLN A 272 13.03 11.66 -3.30
C GLN A 272 12.75 10.64 -2.19
N LEU A 273 13.80 10.01 -1.66
CA LEU A 273 13.65 9.18 -0.48
C LEU A 273 13.42 10.08 0.73
N GLY A 274 12.19 10.11 1.23
CA GLY A 274 11.81 10.93 2.39
C GLY A 274 12.11 10.25 3.71
N ASN A 275 12.04 8.92 3.77
CA ASN A 275 12.37 8.16 4.98
C ASN A 275 12.78 6.70 4.68
N MET A 276 13.48 6.09 5.63
CA MET A 276 13.70 4.65 5.72
C MET A 276 13.14 4.17 7.06
N HIS A 277 11.91 3.67 7.05
CA HIS A 277 11.27 3.17 8.27
C HIS A 277 11.93 1.88 8.72
N ARG A 278 12.37 1.85 9.98
CA ARG A 278 13.00 0.69 10.60
C ARG A 278 12.07 0.09 11.64
N GLU A 279 11.75 -1.18 11.46
CA GLU A 279 10.90 -1.95 12.36
C GLU A 279 11.53 -3.31 12.65
N ALA A 280 10.92 -4.10 13.55
CA ALA A 280 11.38 -5.45 13.80
C ALA A 280 10.24 -6.41 14.16
N ILE A 281 10.29 -7.60 13.58
CA ILE A 281 9.40 -8.72 13.94
C ILE A 281 10.17 -9.68 14.85
N ARG A 282 9.50 -10.19 15.88
CA ARG A 282 10.05 -11.14 16.87
C ARG A 282 9.21 -12.40 16.89
N ASP A 283 9.85 -13.55 16.93
CA ASP A 283 9.14 -14.83 16.86
C ASP A 283 8.51 -15.26 18.20
N SER A 284 8.98 -14.73 19.35
CA SER A 284 8.54 -15.18 20.68
C SER A 284 7.54 -14.28 21.44
N GLY A 285 6.77 -13.43 20.73
CA GLY A 285 5.79 -12.54 21.37
C GLY A 285 4.35 -13.05 21.33
N HIS A 286 3.69 -13.23 22.49
CA HIS A 286 2.25 -13.49 22.55
C HIS A 286 1.36 -12.29 22.14
N LEU A 287 1.96 -11.10 22.02
CA LEU A 287 1.25 -9.84 21.79
C LEU A 287 1.42 -9.28 20.36
N HIS A 288 2.31 -9.86 19.56
CA HIS A 288 2.60 -9.42 18.19
C HIS A 288 2.57 -10.63 17.25
N PRO A 289 2.07 -10.48 16.02
CA PRO A 289 2.11 -11.57 15.05
C PRO A 289 3.56 -11.99 14.78
N SER A 290 3.80 -13.30 14.78
CA SER A 290 5.12 -13.86 14.47
C SER A 290 5.43 -13.71 12.98
N LEU A 291 6.71 -13.89 12.59
CA LEU A 291 7.03 -13.88 11.16
C LEU A 291 6.27 -14.98 10.41
N THR A 292 6.03 -16.12 11.04
CA THR A 292 5.31 -17.25 10.43
C THR A 292 3.84 -16.90 10.15
N ASP A 293 3.21 -16.08 11.00
CA ASP A 293 1.83 -15.63 10.79
C ASP A 293 1.73 -14.67 9.59
N LEU A 294 2.70 -13.75 9.48
CA LEU A 294 2.72 -12.73 8.43
C LEU A 294 3.27 -13.27 7.10
N LEU A 295 4.18 -14.24 7.17
CA LEU A 295 4.87 -14.85 6.04
C LEU A 295 4.93 -16.39 6.22
N PRO A 296 3.84 -17.12 5.91
CA PRO A 296 3.78 -18.56 6.12
C PRO A 296 4.85 -19.36 5.37
N GLY A 297 5.36 -18.84 4.25
CA GLY A 297 6.47 -19.44 3.50
C GLY A 297 7.86 -19.17 4.08
N GLY A 298 7.96 -18.38 5.15
CA GLY A 298 9.21 -17.92 5.76
C GLY A 298 10.08 -17.10 4.81
N LEU A 299 11.28 -16.73 5.27
CA LEU A 299 12.24 -15.94 4.48
C LEU A 299 12.66 -16.63 3.17
N ALA A 300 12.69 -17.96 3.15
CA ALA A 300 13.03 -18.74 1.95
C ALA A 300 12.02 -18.54 0.79
N SER A 301 10.81 -18.08 1.09
CA SER A 301 9.81 -17.74 0.06
C SER A 301 10.07 -16.39 -0.62
N LEU A 302 10.95 -15.56 -0.06
CA LEU A 302 11.26 -14.22 -0.53
C LEU A 302 12.46 -14.19 -1.47
N LEU A 303 12.57 -13.10 -2.22
CA LEU A 303 13.69 -12.88 -3.12
C LEU A 303 14.90 -12.39 -2.34
N ARG A 304 16.04 -13.09 -2.41
CA ARG A 304 17.29 -12.62 -1.80
C ARG A 304 17.81 -11.36 -2.49
N ILE A 305 18.25 -10.39 -1.69
CA ILE A 305 18.90 -9.15 -2.10
C ILE A 305 20.34 -9.14 -1.63
N PHE A 306 21.21 -8.59 -2.47
CA PHE A 306 22.62 -8.40 -2.23
C PHE A 306 22.96 -6.91 -2.30
N GLY A 307 23.94 -6.50 -1.50
CA GLY A 307 24.55 -5.17 -1.56
C GLY A 307 25.95 -5.23 -2.14
N CYS A 308 26.27 -4.29 -3.03
CA CYS A 308 27.64 -4.06 -3.48
C CYS A 308 28.15 -2.75 -2.88
N ASN A 309 29.08 -2.85 -1.92
CA ASN A 309 29.66 -1.69 -1.26
C ASN A 309 30.54 -0.84 -2.20
N GLU A 310 31.08 -1.41 -3.27
CA GLU A 310 31.97 -0.70 -4.20
C GLU A 310 31.21 0.33 -5.06
N CYS A 311 30.08 -0.07 -5.65
CA CYS A 311 29.27 0.82 -6.51
C CYS A 311 27.98 1.31 -5.83
N ASN A 312 27.81 1.02 -4.54
CA ASN A 312 26.65 1.37 -3.74
C ASN A 312 25.30 0.97 -4.37
N THR A 313 25.20 -0.28 -4.83
CA THR A 313 23.98 -0.79 -5.49
C THR A 313 23.38 -1.99 -4.78
N LEU A 314 22.05 -2.08 -4.81
CA LEU A 314 21.30 -3.29 -4.48
C LEU A 314 20.92 -4.06 -5.74
N TYR A 315 21.01 -5.39 -5.68
CA TYR A 315 20.59 -6.28 -6.75
C TYR A 315 20.05 -7.58 -6.14
N ALA A 316 19.31 -8.36 -6.92
CA ALA A 316 18.66 -9.58 -6.47
C ALA A 316 19.27 -10.85 -7.07
N GLN A 317 18.97 -11.98 -6.46
CA GLN A 317 19.10 -13.26 -7.17
C GLN A 317 18.17 -13.30 -8.38
N ASP A 318 18.56 -14.00 -9.45
CA ASP A 318 17.71 -14.13 -10.62
C ASP A 318 16.42 -14.89 -10.29
N SER A 319 15.30 -14.42 -10.83
CA SER A 319 13.96 -14.98 -10.53
C SER A 319 12.94 -14.56 -11.58
N HIS A 320 12.41 -15.55 -12.30
CA HIS A 320 11.30 -15.36 -13.25
C HIS A 320 10.02 -14.78 -12.62
N LYS A 321 9.83 -14.96 -11.31
CA LYS A 321 8.66 -14.42 -10.58
C LYS A 321 8.70 -12.91 -10.40
N ASN A 322 9.88 -12.28 -10.55
CA ASN A 322 10.11 -10.88 -10.24
C ASN A 322 10.84 -10.18 -11.40
N PRO A 323 10.21 -10.08 -12.58
CA PRO A 323 10.86 -9.52 -13.76
C PRO A 323 11.23 -8.05 -13.55
N GLY A 324 12.38 -7.66 -14.10
CA GLY A 324 12.85 -6.27 -14.11
C GLY A 324 13.59 -5.83 -12.84
N ILE A 325 13.70 -6.66 -11.81
CA ILE A 325 14.60 -6.38 -10.68
C ILE A 325 16.06 -6.57 -11.15
N PRO A 326 16.96 -5.59 -10.93
CA PRO A 326 18.37 -5.75 -11.26
C PRO A 326 18.98 -7.00 -10.62
N THR A 327 19.68 -7.83 -11.40
CA THR A 327 20.29 -9.10 -10.94
C THR A 327 21.81 -9.02 -10.81
N SER A 328 22.41 -7.90 -11.20
CA SER A 328 23.86 -7.65 -11.09
C SER A 328 24.13 -6.22 -10.61
N CYS A 329 25.31 -6.02 -10.01
CA CYS A 329 25.79 -4.70 -9.65
C CYS A 329 26.45 -3.98 -10.84
N LYS A 330 26.65 -2.67 -10.72
CA LYS A 330 27.26 -1.85 -11.78
C LYS A 330 28.71 -2.24 -12.08
N CYS A 331 29.45 -2.78 -11.10
CA CYS A 331 30.85 -3.23 -11.29
C CYS A 331 30.98 -4.39 -12.30
N HIS A 332 29.97 -5.27 -12.40
CA HIS A 332 30.01 -6.39 -13.34
C HIS A 332 29.73 -5.98 -14.80
N ASN A 333 29.04 -4.87 -15.02
CA ASN A 333 28.75 -4.36 -16.36
C ASN A 333 29.90 -3.51 -16.94
N SER A 334 30.84 -3.07 -16.10
CA SER A 334 32.06 -2.36 -16.48
C SER A 334 33.25 -3.33 -16.68
N LYS A 335 33.19 -4.21 -17.69
CA LYS A 335 34.45 -4.78 -18.20
C LYS A 335 35.14 -3.72 -19.06
N PRO A 336 36.47 -3.50 -18.92
CA PRO A 336 37.15 -2.49 -19.69
C PRO A 336 37.15 -2.87 -21.17
N THR A 337 36.73 -1.94 -22.03
CA THR A 337 37.05 -1.98 -23.45
C THR A 337 38.57 -2.07 -23.56
N PRO A 338 39.15 -3.13 -24.16
CA PRO A 338 40.59 -3.19 -24.32
C PRO A 338 41.00 -2.03 -25.21
N HIS A 339 41.83 -1.14 -24.67
CA HIS A 339 42.55 -0.15 -25.47
C HIS A 339 43.34 -0.91 -26.53
N ALA A 340 42.91 -0.78 -27.79
CA ALA A 340 43.70 -1.18 -28.93
C ALA A 340 45.01 -0.37 -28.89
N LYS A 341 46.12 -1.09 -28.86
CA LYS A 341 47.46 -0.52 -29.05
C LYS A 341 47.69 -0.16 -30.51
#